data_AF-A0A7C3WWY6-F1
#
_entry.id   AF-A0A7C3WWY6-F1
#
_cell.length_a   1.000
_cell.length_b   1.000
_cell.length_c   1.000
_cell.angle_alpha   90.00
_cell.angle_beta   90.00
_cell.angle_gamma   90.00
#
_symmetry.space_group_name_H-M   'P 1'
#
loop_
_entity.id
_entity.type
_entity.pdbx_description
1 polymer ?
#
loop_
_entity_poly.entity_id
_entity_poly.type
_entity_poly.pdbx_seq_one_letter_code
_entity_poly.pdbx_strand_id
1 'polypeptide(L)'
;MRKLKKILLAILILIILLVGAFLLIIGPWPVYRNTDFKSAKYYQKTLTELKKASKNIHLSETPGPLKAGWATQIITPPIGTPLGGYSDRKGKPSTGVHDELYAKAIAISDGQDTVVIIGTDLLLVPPNVAEKVRREVGEKIHLTPE
;
A
#
# COMPACT_ATOMS: atom_id res chain seq x y z
N MET A 1 -19.50 -54.97 21.31
CA MET A 1 -19.58 -54.53 19.89
C MET A 1 -20.42 -53.27 19.65
N ARG A 2 -21.65 -53.12 20.20
CA ARG A 2 -22.50 -51.92 19.98
C ARG A 2 -21.91 -50.59 20.49
N LYS A 3 -21.29 -50.58 21.67
CA LYS A 3 -20.69 -49.35 22.26
C LYS A 3 -19.46 -48.87 21.49
N LEU A 4 -18.59 -49.79 21.07
CA LEU A 4 -17.42 -49.49 20.24
C LEU A 4 -17.81 -48.86 18.89
N LYS A 5 -18.85 -49.39 18.23
CA LYS A 5 -19.38 -48.82 16.98
C LYS A 5 -19.91 -47.39 17.15
N LYS A 6 -20.55 -47.07 18.28
CA LYS A 6 -21.04 -45.70 18.58
C LYS A 6 -19.89 -44.72 18.84
N ILE A 7 -18.85 -45.15 19.55
CA ILE A 7 -17.66 -44.34 19.81
C ILE A 7 -16.92 -44.05 18.51
N LEU A 8 -16.72 -45.07 17.67
CA LEU A 8 -16.12 -44.91 16.34
C LEU A 8 -16.91 -43.93 15.47
N LEU A 9 -18.25 -44.00 15.48
CA LEU A 9 -19.10 -43.08 14.74
C LEU A 9 -18.97 -41.63 15.24
N ALA A 10 -18.94 -41.43 16.56
CA ALA A 10 -18.77 -40.09 17.13
C ALA A 10 -17.40 -39.47 16.79
N ILE A 11 -16.32 -40.28 16.84
CA ILE A 11 -14.98 -39.84 16.44
C ILE A 11 -14.95 -39.48 14.95
N LEU A 12 -15.58 -40.31 14.10
CA LEU A 12 -15.67 -40.02 12.66
C LEU A 12 -16.40 -38.70 12.38
N ILE A 13 -17.53 -38.46 13.05
CA ILE A 13 -18.29 -37.20 12.94
C ILE A 13 -17.41 -36.02 13.38
N LEU A 14 -16.69 -36.15 14.49
CA LEU A 14 -15.80 -35.10 14.98
C LEU A 14 -14.68 -34.79 13.98
N ILE A 15 -14.05 -35.81 13.40
CA ILE A 15 -13.01 -35.62 12.38
C ILE A 15 -13.59 -34.92 11.14
N ILE A 16 -14.77 -35.32 10.67
CA ILE A 16 -15.43 -34.67 9.52
C ILE A 16 -15.72 -33.19 9.84
N LEU A 17 -16.21 -32.89 11.04
CA LEU A 17 -16.48 -31.52 11.46
C LEU A 17 -15.20 -30.68 11.54
N LEU A 18 -14.10 -31.25 12.07
CA LEU A 18 -12.81 -30.57 12.15
C LEU A 18 -12.19 -30.33 10.77
N VAL A 19 -12.25 -31.31 9.87
CA VAL A 19 -11.79 -31.16 8.48
C VAL A 19 -12.65 -30.13 7.74
N GLY A 20 -13.97 -30.16 7.92
CA GLY A 20 -14.88 -29.16 7.35
C GLY A 20 -14.57 -27.75 7.85
N ALA A 21 -14.36 -27.57 9.16
CA ALA A 21 -13.97 -26.30 9.76
C ALA A 21 -12.60 -25.82 9.25
N PHE A 22 -11.62 -26.71 9.14
CA PHE A 22 -10.30 -26.40 8.58
C PHE A 22 -10.40 -25.96 7.12
N LEU A 23 -11.17 -26.67 6.29
CA LEU A 23 -11.34 -26.30 4.87
C LEU A 23 -12.07 -24.97 4.70
N LEU A 24 -13.05 -24.66 5.56
CA LEU A 24 -13.81 -23.40 5.50
C LEU A 24 -12.98 -22.20 5.99
N ILE A 25 -12.29 -22.34 7.12
CA ILE A 25 -11.63 -21.21 7.82
C ILE A 25 -10.21 -21.01 7.31
N ILE A 26 -9.46 -22.09 7.16
CA ILE A 26 -8.04 -22.05 6.79
C ILE A 26 -7.95 -22.29 5.29
N GLY A 27 -8.40 -23.48 4.85
CA GLY A 27 -8.53 -23.92 3.46
C GLY A 27 -7.25 -23.82 2.61
N PRO A 28 -6.94 -24.80 1.75
CA PRO A 28 -5.92 -24.60 0.71
C PRO A 28 -6.51 -23.74 -0.42
N TRP A 29 -7.14 -22.60 -0.07
CA TRP A 29 -7.72 -21.70 -1.03
C TRP A 29 -6.60 -21.22 -1.95
N PRO A 30 -6.74 -21.36 -3.27
CA PRO A 30 -5.70 -20.93 -4.18
C PRO A 30 -5.46 -19.43 -3.98
N VAL A 31 -4.30 -19.12 -3.41
CA VAL A 31 -3.80 -17.75 -3.22
C VAL A 31 -3.60 -17.10 -4.59
N TYR A 32 -3.21 -17.91 -5.57
CA TYR A 32 -3.13 -17.53 -6.98
C TYR A 32 -4.31 -18.16 -7.72
N ARG A 33 -5.31 -17.33 -8.05
CA ARG A 33 -6.28 -17.69 -9.09
C ARG A 33 -5.70 -17.25 -10.41
N ASN A 34 -5.93 -18.02 -11.47
CA ASN A 34 -5.58 -17.63 -12.84
C ASN A 34 -6.59 -16.59 -13.35
N THR A 35 -6.76 -15.51 -12.59
CA THR A 35 -7.66 -14.40 -12.87
C THR A 35 -6.85 -13.31 -13.56
N ASP A 36 -7.18 -13.04 -14.82
CA ASP A 36 -6.63 -11.87 -15.51
C ASP A 36 -7.07 -10.61 -14.76
N PHE A 37 -6.10 -9.86 -14.21
CA PHE A 37 -6.37 -8.62 -13.50
C PHE A 37 -7.16 -7.60 -14.35
N LYS A 38 -7.10 -7.72 -15.68
CA LYS A 38 -7.88 -6.89 -16.61
C LYS A 38 -9.39 -7.09 -16.49
N SER A 39 -9.83 -8.26 -16.03
CA SER A 39 -11.24 -8.55 -15.76
C SER A 39 -11.72 -7.95 -14.44
N ALA A 40 -10.81 -7.48 -13.58
CA ALA A 40 -11.17 -6.95 -12.27
C ALA A 40 -11.85 -5.57 -12.37
N LYS A 41 -12.79 -5.32 -11.46
CA LYS A 41 -13.53 -4.04 -11.39
C LYS A 41 -12.59 -2.84 -11.19
N TYR A 42 -11.54 -2.99 -10.39
CA TYR A 42 -10.58 -1.91 -10.16
C TYR A 42 -9.85 -1.53 -11.45
N TYR A 43 -9.50 -2.49 -12.29
CA TYR A 43 -8.79 -2.24 -13.54
C TYR A 43 -9.66 -1.45 -14.51
N GLN A 44 -10.92 -1.86 -14.68
CA GLN A 44 -11.88 -1.13 -15.52
C GLN A 44 -12.13 0.29 -15.00
N LYS A 45 -12.26 0.45 -13.67
CA LYS A 45 -12.35 1.78 -13.04
C LYS A 45 -11.13 2.65 -13.36
N THR A 46 -9.91 2.12 -13.21
CA THR A 46 -8.67 2.84 -13.54
C THR A 46 -8.65 3.28 -15.00
N LEU A 47 -9.01 2.41 -15.94
CA LEU A 47 -9.07 2.78 -17.36
C LEU A 47 -10.09 3.89 -17.65
N THR A 48 -11.25 3.87 -16.99
CA THR A 48 -12.25 4.94 -17.13
C THR A 48 -11.73 6.27 -16.60
N GLU A 49 -11.09 6.29 -15.42
CA GLU A 49 -10.50 7.50 -14.86
C GLU A 49 -9.35 8.04 -15.75
N LEU A 50 -8.49 7.16 -16.28
CA LEU A 50 -7.42 7.56 -17.20
C LEU A 50 -7.97 8.19 -18.48
N LYS A 51 -9.01 7.60 -19.09
CA LYS A 51 -9.66 8.17 -20.29
C LYS A 51 -10.38 9.49 -20.00
N LYS A 52 -10.84 9.69 -18.76
CA LYS A 52 -11.44 10.96 -18.34
C LYS A 52 -10.37 12.03 -18.15
N ALA A 53 -9.29 11.70 -17.45
CA ALA A 53 -8.14 12.57 -17.21
C ALA A 53 -7.43 12.95 -18.53
N SER A 54 -7.34 12.04 -19.49
CA SER A 54 -6.68 12.30 -20.79
C SER A 54 -7.33 13.43 -21.59
N LYS A 55 -8.58 13.80 -21.30
CA LYS A 55 -9.26 14.94 -21.94
C LYS A 55 -8.69 16.29 -21.50
N ASN A 56 -8.03 16.33 -20.35
CA ASN A 56 -7.43 17.53 -19.78
C ASN A 56 -5.91 17.58 -20.02
N ILE A 57 -5.34 16.62 -20.77
CA ILE A 57 -3.92 16.62 -21.10
C ILE A 57 -3.68 17.56 -22.28
N HIS A 58 -2.83 18.56 -22.08
CA HIS A 58 -2.39 19.46 -23.13
C HIS A 58 -1.08 18.95 -23.72
N LEU A 59 -1.13 18.39 -24.94
CA LEU A 59 0.06 17.98 -25.68
C LEU A 59 0.53 19.14 -26.56
N SER A 60 1.75 19.64 -26.31
CA SER A 60 2.39 20.62 -27.20
C SER A 60 3.09 19.89 -28.36
N GLU A 61 2.94 20.40 -29.60
CA GLU A 61 3.70 19.92 -30.77
C GLU A 61 5.18 20.32 -30.68
N THR A 62 5.50 21.36 -29.90
CA THR A 62 6.85 21.86 -29.64
C THR A 62 7.05 22.03 -28.13
N PRO A 63 7.19 20.92 -27.38
CA PRO A 63 7.34 20.99 -25.94
C PRO A 63 8.64 21.72 -25.56
N GLY A 64 8.55 22.60 -24.57
CA GLY A 64 9.71 23.21 -23.94
C GLY A 64 10.50 22.22 -23.08
N PRO A 65 11.67 22.61 -22.57
CA PRO A 65 12.42 21.76 -21.64
C PRO A 65 11.66 21.59 -20.32
N LEU A 66 11.69 20.38 -19.76
CA LEU A 66 11.21 20.15 -18.39
C LEU A 66 12.11 20.88 -17.40
N LYS A 67 11.49 21.56 -16.44
CA LYS A 67 12.14 22.09 -15.25
C LYS A 67 12.05 21.05 -14.14
N ALA A 68 13.11 20.93 -13.36
CA ALA A 68 13.12 20.05 -12.20
C ALA A 68 13.74 20.75 -10.98
N GLY A 69 13.16 20.49 -9.82
CA GLY A 69 13.71 20.87 -8.52
C GLY A 69 13.67 19.68 -7.58
N TRP A 70 14.61 19.60 -6.64
CA TRP A 70 14.63 18.54 -5.65
C TRP A 70 14.96 19.09 -4.27
N ALA A 71 14.45 18.41 -3.24
CA ALA A 71 14.72 18.72 -1.85
C ALA A 71 14.72 17.45 -1.01
N THR A 72 15.44 17.50 0.10
CA THR A 72 15.50 16.40 1.07
C THR A 72 15.40 16.94 2.48
N GLN A 73 14.65 16.25 3.33
CA GLN A 73 14.44 16.64 4.70
C GLN A 73 14.57 15.42 5.61
N ILE A 74 15.31 15.57 6.72
CA ILE A 74 15.39 14.54 7.75
C ILE A 74 14.02 14.41 8.43
N ILE A 75 13.55 13.16 8.54
CA ILE A 75 12.29 12.76 9.18
C ILE A 75 12.51 11.68 10.25
N THR A 76 13.76 11.48 10.69
CA THR A 76 14.09 10.48 11.72
C THR A 76 13.31 10.75 12.99
N PRO A 77 12.52 9.78 13.47
CA PRO A 77 11.78 9.94 14.71
C PRO A 77 12.73 9.87 15.91
N PRO A 78 12.34 10.43 17.07
CA PRO A 78 13.17 10.40 18.26
C PRO A 78 13.50 8.97 18.70
N ILE A 79 14.66 8.81 19.35
CA ILE A 79 15.06 7.55 20.01
C ILE A 79 13.97 7.15 21.01
N GLY A 80 13.65 5.85 21.08
CA GLY A 80 12.51 5.35 21.84
C GLY A 80 11.26 5.08 20.99
N THR A 81 11.26 5.47 19.72
CA THR A 81 10.15 5.18 18.80
C THR A 81 10.08 3.67 18.47
N PRO A 82 8.90 3.03 18.55
CA PRO A 82 8.72 1.64 18.12
C PRO A 82 9.08 1.45 16.65
N LEU A 83 9.84 0.40 16.34
CA LEU A 83 10.21 0.07 14.96
C LEU A 83 9.20 -0.89 14.34
N GLY A 84 8.75 -0.58 13.12
CA GLY A 84 7.88 -1.43 12.32
C GLY A 84 8.64 -2.54 11.57
N GLY A 85 7.89 -3.51 11.03
CA GLY A 85 8.40 -4.51 10.09
C GLY A 85 8.73 -5.87 10.71
N TYR A 86 9.38 -5.91 11.87
CA TYR A 86 9.86 -7.17 12.47
C TYR A 86 9.14 -7.53 13.77
N SER A 87 8.20 -8.48 13.71
CA SER A 87 7.43 -8.96 14.87
C SER A 87 8.30 -9.55 15.99
N ASP A 88 9.41 -10.20 15.64
CA ASP A 88 10.35 -10.81 16.60
C ASP A 88 11.04 -9.80 17.51
N ARG A 89 11.03 -8.50 17.14
CA ARG A 89 11.51 -7.44 18.03
C ARG A 89 10.59 -7.21 19.23
N LYS A 90 9.39 -7.80 19.24
CA LYS A 90 8.40 -7.68 20.34
C LYS A 90 8.16 -6.22 20.76
N GLY A 91 8.10 -5.33 19.77
CA GLY A 91 7.89 -3.89 20.00
C GLY A 91 9.07 -3.13 20.61
N LYS A 92 10.27 -3.73 20.70
CA LYS A 92 11.47 -3.03 21.20
C LYS A 92 11.72 -1.74 20.39
N PRO A 93 11.87 -0.58 21.07
CA PRO A 93 12.02 0.69 20.39
C PRO A 93 13.41 0.86 19.75
N SER A 94 13.58 1.94 18.99
CA SER A 94 14.91 2.41 18.59
C SER A 94 15.74 2.78 19.81
N THR A 95 17.03 2.41 19.80
CA THR A 95 18.01 2.74 20.84
C THR A 95 19.04 3.77 20.38
N GLY A 96 18.96 4.18 19.13
CA GLY A 96 19.90 5.08 18.46
C GLY A 96 19.53 5.27 17.00
N VAL A 97 20.27 6.13 16.33
CA VAL A 97 20.19 6.40 14.89
C VAL A 97 21.49 5.91 14.26
N HIS A 98 21.40 4.99 13.30
CA HIS A 98 22.56 4.58 12.50
C HIS A 98 22.71 5.51 11.29
N ASP A 99 21.63 5.61 10.49
CA ASP A 99 21.48 6.56 9.40
C ASP A 99 20.21 7.36 9.60
N GLU A 100 20.23 8.62 9.17
CA GLU A 100 19.05 9.46 9.14
C GLU A 100 18.05 8.96 8.08
N LEU A 101 16.77 9.02 8.41
CA LEU A 101 15.66 8.75 7.49
C LEU A 101 15.25 10.06 6.82
N TYR A 102 14.99 10.01 5.52
CA TYR A 102 14.64 11.20 4.75
C TYR A 102 13.26 11.10 4.10
N ALA A 103 12.60 12.25 4.00
CA ALA A 103 11.67 12.54 2.92
C ALA A 103 12.46 13.20 1.78
N LYS A 104 12.28 12.70 0.56
CA LYS A 104 12.94 13.20 -0.65
C LYS A 104 11.85 13.57 -1.65
N ALA A 105 11.86 14.80 -2.12
CA ALA A 105 10.89 15.30 -3.07
C ALA A 105 11.58 15.69 -4.38
N ILE A 106 10.98 15.34 -5.50
CA ILE A 106 11.31 15.88 -6.83
C ILE A 106 10.06 16.52 -7.42
N ALA A 107 10.19 17.77 -7.83
CA ALA A 107 9.18 18.51 -8.57
C ALA A 107 9.60 18.58 -10.04
N ILE A 108 8.68 18.26 -10.95
CA ILE A 108 8.90 18.31 -12.40
C ILE A 108 7.80 19.17 -13.00
N SER A 109 8.16 20.11 -13.86
CA SER A 109 7.20 20.98 -14.54
C SER A 109 7.54 21.14 -16.02
N ASP A 110 6.51 21.16 -16.86
CA ASP A 110 6.61 21.49 -18.29
C ASP A 110 6.35 22.99 -18.58
N GLY A 111 6.16 23.80 -17.53
CA GLY A 111 5.83 25.22 -17.59
C GLY A 111 4.33 25.52 -17.47
N GLN A 112 3.45 24.53 -17.60
CA GLN A 112 2.01 24.63 -17.36
C GLN A 112 1.61 23.82 -16.13
N ASP A 113 1.93 22.53 -16.13
CA ASP A 113 1.64 21.60 -15.05
C ASP A 113 2.89 21.36 -14.20
N THR A 114 2.67 21.01 -12.93
CA THR A 114 3.73 20.62 -12.00
C THR A 114 3.32 19.37 -11.25
N VAL A 115 4.17 18.35 -11.27
CA VAL A 115 4.01 17.13 -10.48
C VAL A 115 5.11 17.06 -9.44
N VAL A 116 4.73 16.72 -8.20
CA VAL A 116 5.68 16.49 -7.11
C VAL A 116 5.60 15.04 -6.66
N ILE A 117 6.73 14.34 -6.74
CA ILE A 117 6.88 12.97 -6.27
C ILE A 117 7.66 12.99 -4.96
N ILE A 118 7.09 12.38 -3.92
CA ILE A 118 7.71 12.29 -2.60
C ILE A 118 7.99 10.82 -2.29
N GLY A 119 9.26 10.49 -2.07
CA GLY A 119 9.71 9.22 -1.51
C GLY A 119 10.13 9.41 -0.06
N THR A 120 9.90 8.40 0.78
CA THR A 120 10.28 8.42 2.20
C THR A 120 11.01 7.15 2.58
N ASP A 121 12.01 7.26 3.45
CA ASP A 121 12.73 6.12 4.05
C ASP A 121 11.89 5.48 5.17
N LEU A 122 10.67 5.05 4.83
CA LEU A 122 9.70 4.42 5.73
C LEU A 122 9.28 3.05 5.16
N LEU A 123 8.95 2.11 6.04
CA LEU A 123 8.45 0.79 5.65
C LEU A 123 7.20 0.88 4.75
N LEU A 124 6.28 1.78 5.11
CA LEU A 124 5.07 2.08 4.36
C LEU A 124 4.56 3.47 4.74
N VAL A 125 3.76 4.06 3.86
CA VAL A 125 2.99 5.29 4.14
C VAL A 125 1.51 4.92 4.20
N PRO A 126 0.88 4.94 5.38
CA PRO A 126 -0.54 4.63 5.49
C PRO A 126 -1.41 5.64 4.71
N PRO A 127 -2.56 5.23 4.14
CA PRO A 127 -3.43 6.13 3.39
C PRO A 127 -3.81 7.41 4.13
N ASN A 128 -4.12 7.33 5.43
CA ASN A 128 -4.47 8.50 6.24
C ASN A 128 -3.30 9.49 6.42
N VAL A 129 -2.05 9.01 6.37
CA VAL A 129 -0.87 9.89 6.40
C VAL A 129 -0.67 10.52 5.02
N ALA A 130 -0.72 9.72 3.96
CA ALA A 130 -0.58 10.19 2.59
C ALA A 130 -1.64 11.25 2.22
N GLU A 131 -2.91 11.01 2.52
CA GLU A 131 -4.01 11.94 2.26
C GLU A 131 -3.84 13.26 3.00
N LYS A 132 -3.43 13.20 4.28
CA LYS A 132 -3.17 14.41 5.07
C LYS A 132 -2.02 15.22 4.48
N VAL A 133 -0.91 14.57 4.15
CA VAL A 133 0.26 15.23 3.55
C VAL A 133 -0.10 15.84 2.19
N ARG A 134 -0.78 15.09 1.31
CA ARG A 134 -1.23 15.60 0.01
C ARG A 134 -2.08 16.84 0.15
N ARG A 135 -3.07 16.83 1.05
CA ARG A 135 -3.94 17.99 1.29
C ARG A 135 -3.14 19.21 1.75
N GLU A 136 -2.31 19.05 2.79
CA GLU A 136 -1.53 20.17 3.33
C GLU A 136 -0.51 20.73 2.34
N VAL A 137 0.14 19.87 1.55
CA VAL A 137 1.05 20.30 0.48
C VAL A 137 0.26 21.01 -0.62
N GLY A 138 -0.82 20.40 -1.10
CA GLY A 138 -1.67 20.98 -2.15
C GLY A 138 -2.19 22.36 -1.79
N GLU A 139 -2.62 22.57 -0.54
CA GLU A 139 -3.03 23.89 -0.03
C GLU A 139 -1.88 24.91 0.00
N LYS A 140 -0.66 24.50 0.38
CA LYS A 140 0.48 25.42 0.52
C LYS A 140 1.09 25.84 -0.81
N ILE A 141 1.16 24.93 -1.78
CA ILE A 141 1.81 25.18 -3.08
C ILE A 141 0.83 25.22 -4.25
N HIS A 142 -0.47 25.27 -3.97
CA HIS A 142 -1.56 25.39 -4.93
C HIS A 142 -1.56 24.29 -6.00
N LEU A 143 -1.23 23.06 -5.59
CA LEU A 143 -1.33 21.86 -6.43
C LEU A 143 -2.53 21.01 -6.02
N THR A 144 -3.09 20.27 -6.97
CA THR A 144 -4.17 19.32 -6.67
C THR A 144 -3.63 18.12 -5.90
N PRO A 145 -4.28 17.72 -4.78
CA PRO A 145 -3.93 16.51 -4.07
C PRO A 145 -4.52 15.29 -4.80
N GLU A 146 -3.78 14.77 -5.78
CA GLU A 146 -4.09 13.48 -6.43
C GLU A 146 -3.38 12.30 -5.74
#